data_AF-A0A0G1D4Z0-F1
#
_entry.id   AF-A0A0G1D4Z0-F1
#
_cell.length_a   1.000
_cell.length_b   1.000
_cell.length_c   1.000
_cell.angle_alpha   90.00
_cell.angle_beta   90.00
_cell.angle_gamma   90.00
#
_symmetry.space_group_name_H-M   'P 1'
#
loop_
_entity.id
_entity.type
_entity.pdbx_description
1 polymer ?
#
loop_
_entity_poly.entity_id
_entity_poly.type
_entity_poly.pdbx_seq_one_letter_code
_entity_poly.pdbx_strand_id
1 'polypeptide(L)'
;MTKQEKINQLLTRGVADVIIKEHVRKHLESGKKLRVKLGIDPSGADLHLGHMVVLRKLREFQELGHKAVLVVGTFTGQIGDPTGKIETRSHDI
;
A
#
# COMPACT_ATOMS: atom_id res chain seq x y z
N MET A 1 7.90 -19.14 -12.13
CA MET A 1 6.90 -19.17 -11.03
C MET A 1 5.49 -19.21 -11.59
N THR A 2 4.68 -20.12 -11.06
CA THR A 2 3.24 -20.23 -11.36
C THR A 2 2.47 -19.05 -10.77
N LYS A 3 1.23 -18.83 -11.23
CA LYS A 3 0.34 -17.80 -10.64
C LYS A 3 0.13 -18.03 -9.14
N GLN A 4 -0.01 -19.29 -8.73
CA GLN A 4 -0.23 -19.66 -7.33
C GLN A 4 0.98 -19.31 -6.45
N GLU A 5 2.19 -19.58 -6.94
CA GLU A 5 3.43 -19.20 -6.23
C GLU A 5 3.55 -17.69 -6.08
N LYS A 6 3.18 -16.92 -7.12
CA LYS A 6 3.21 -15.45 -7.07
C LYS A 6 2.20 -14.91 -6.06
N ILE A 7 0.98 -15.47 -6.00
CA ILE A 7 -0.03 -15.11 -4.99
C ILE A 7 0.47 -15.42 -3.57
N ASN A 8 1.07 -16.60 -3.37
CA ASN A 8 1.62 -16.98 -2.08
C ASN A 8 2.75 -16.03 -1.66
N GLN A 9 3.68 -15.68 -2.55
CA GLN A 9 4.72 -14.70 -2.26
C GLN A 9 4.15 -13.31 -1.96
N LEU A 10 3.17 -12.86 -2.75
CA LEU A 10 2.53 -11.57 -2.55
C LEU A 10 1.94 -11.44 -1.14
N LEU A 11 1.33 -12.51 -0.61
CA LEU A 11 0.67 -12.55 0.70
C LEU A 11 1.59 -12.86 1.89
N THR A 12 2.88 -13.11 1.67
CA THR A 12 3.80 -13.54 2.75
C THR A 12 5.12 -12.76 2.78
N ARG A 13 5.73 -12.50 1.63
CA ARG A 13 7.03 -11.84 1.55
C ARG A 13 6.90 -10.35 1.82
N GLY A 14 7.54 -9.87 2.88
CA GLY A 14 7.53 -8.45 3.25
C GLY A 14 6.15 -7.95 3.64
N VAL A 15 5.29 -8.84 4.15
CA VAL A 15 3.94 -8.52 4.65
C VAL A 15 3.90 -8.86 6.12
N ALA A 16 3.57 -7.88 6.95
CA ALA A 16 3.43 -8.07 8.39
C ALA A 16 2.14 -8.83 8.73
N ASP A 17 1.02 -8.44 8.11
CA ASP A 17 -0.28 -9.09 8.31
C ASP A 17 -1.18 -8.97 7.07
N VAL A 18 -2.12 -9.91 6.92
CA VAL A 18 -3.17 -9.89 5.90
C VAL A 18 -4.52 -10.11 6.58
N ILE A 19 -5.31 -9.04 6.62
CA ILE A 19 -6.65 -9.08 7.21
C ILE A 19 -7.56 -9.96 6.34
N ILE A 20 -8.08 -11.03 6.95
CA ILE A 20 -8.89 -12.07 6.28
C ILE A 20 -8.18 -12.66 5.06
N LYS A 21 -7.01 -13.28 5.29
CA LYS A 21 -6.13 -13.84 4.26
C LYS A 21 -6.85 -14.71 3.21
N GLU A 22 -7.76 -15.59 3.63
CA GLU A 22 -8.51 -16.44 2.69
C GLU A 22 -9.44 -15.66 1.76
N HIS A 23 -10.04 -14.58 2.26
CA HIS A 23 -10.88 -13.70 1.44
C HIS A 23 -10.04 -12.99 0.36
N VAL A 24 -8.86 -12.48 0.73
CA VAL A 24 -7.93 -11.85 -0.22
C VAL A 24 -7.45 -12.85 -1.27
N ARG A 25 -7.05 -14.06 -0.85
CA ARG A 25 -6.62 -15.13 -1.75
C ARG A 25 -7.71 -15.47 -2.78
N LYS A 26 -8.94 -15.70 -2.32
CA LYS A 26 -10.08 -15.98 -3.20
C LYS A 26 -10.29 -14.89 -4.25
N HIS A 27 -10.11 -13.62 -3.88
CA HIS A 27 -10.23 -12.51 -4.83
C HIS A 27 -9.10 -12.47 -5.86
N LEU A 28 -7.86 -12.76 -5.45
CA LEU A 28 -6.70 -12.85 -6.35
C LEU A 28 -6.84 -14.01 -7.36
N GLU A 29 -7.45 -15.11 -6.92
CA GLU A 29 -7.70 -16.29 -7.75
C GLU A 29 -8.91 -16.15 -8.67
N SER A 30 -9.88 -15.30 -8.31
CA SER A 30 -11.17 -15.13 -9.03
C SER A 30 -11.08 -14.71 -10.50
N GLY A 31 -9.92 -14.28 -10.97
CA GLY A 31 -9.71 -13.76 -12.33
C GLY A 31 -10.22 -12.32 -12.53
N LYS A 32 -10.91 -11.74 -11.55
CA LYS A 32 -11.34 -10.34 -11.60
C LYS A 32 -10.15 -9.39 -11.44
N LYS A 33 -10.14 -8.32 -12.23
CA LYS A 33 -9.13 -7.26 -12.10
C LYS A 33 -9.42 -6.39 -10.88
N LEU A 34 -8.74 -6.67 -9.77
CA LEU A 34 -8.83 -5.87 -8.55
C LEU A 34 -8.26 -4.45 -8.75
N ARG A 35 -8.79 -3.50 -7.98
CA ARG A 35 -8.22 -2.16 -7.82
C ARG A 35 -7.56 -2.10 -6.45
N VAL A 36 -6.23 -1.97 -6.42
CA VAL A 36 -5.44 -1.97 -5.19
C VAL A 36 -4.99 -0.55 -4.91
N LYS A 37 -5.41 0.01 -3.78
CA LYS A 37 -5.11 1.38 -3.38
C LYS A 37 -3.91 1.41 -2.44
N LEU A 38 -2.97 2.31 -2.72
CA LEU A 38 -1.94 2.75 -1.77
C LEU A 38 -2.13 4.25 -1.52
N GLY A 39 -2.33 4.64 -0.28
CA GLY A 39 -2.31 6.05 0.13
C GLY A 39 -0.88 6.45 0.50
N ILE A 40 -0.44 7.62 0.01
CA ILE A 40 0.79 8.28 0.48
C ILE A 40 0.42 9.71 0.89
N ASP A 41 0.80 10.10 2.10
CA ASP A 41 0.68 11.45 2.62
C ASP A 41 2.02 12.20 2.40
N PRO A 42 2.04 13.32 1.67
CA PRO A 42 3.25 14.07 1.36
C PRO A 42 3.67 14.93 2.57
N SER A 43 3.96 14.26 3.70
CA SER A 43 4.43 14.91 4.94
C SER A 43 5.88 15.41 4.86
N GLY A 44 6.57 15.17 3.73
CA GLY A 44 7.90 15.67 3.40
C GLY A 44 8.07 15.79 1.88
N ALA A 45 9.13 16.47 1.46
CA ALA A 45 9.36 16.78 0.04
C ALA A 45 9.67 15.55 -0.83
N ASP A 46 10.21 14.47 -0.23
CA ASP A 46 10.82 13.37 -0.96
C ASP A 46 10.30 11.97 -0.57
N LEU A 47 10.21 11.11 -1.59
CA LEU A 47 10.05 9.66 -1.40
C LEU A 47 11.40 9.05 -1.01
N HIS A 48 11.56 8.67 0.25
CA HIS A 48 12.74 7.91 0.69
C HIS A 48 12.55 6.38 0.54
N LEU A 49 13.64 5.63 0.74
CA LEU A 49 13.70 4.16 0.57
C LEU A 49 12.64 3.37 1.37
N GLY A 50 12.12 3.95 2.46
CA GLY A 50 11.05 3.34 3.25
C GLY A 50 9.76 3.09 2.44
N HIS A 51 9.45 3.98 1.49
CA HIS A 51 8.29 3.83 0.61
C HIS A 51 8.46 2.71 -0.42
N MET A 52 9.70 2.27 -0.70
CA MET A 52 9.94 1.23 -1.70
C MET A 52 9.26 -0.08 -1.34
N VAL A 53 9.11 -0.42 -0.05
CA VAL A 53 8.48 -1.67 0.38
C VAL A 53 7.04 -1.74 -0.12
N VAL A 54 6.25 -0.69 0.14
CA VAL A 54 4.83 -0.63 -0.24
C VAL A 54 4.65 -0.42 -1.75
N LEU A 55 5.53 0.36 -2.38
CA LEU A 55 5.51 0.56 -3.83
C LEU A 55 5.85 -0.72 -4.60
N ARG A 56 6.83 -1.51 -4.14
CA ARG A 56 7.14 -2.82 -4.72
C ARG A 56 5.99 -3.80 -4.53
N LYS A 57 5.32 -3.78 -3.37
CA LYS A 57 4.13 -4.61 -3.15
C LYS A 57 3.00 -4.22 -4.13
N LEU A 58 2.77 -2.93 -4.32
CA LEU A 58 1.79 -2.44 -5.30
C LEU A 58 2.14 -2.87 -6.73
N ARG A 59 3.43 -2.88 -7.08
CA ARG A 59 3.94 -3.40 -8.36
C ARG A 59 3.69 -4.92 -8.52
N GLU A 60 3.88 -5.72 -7.48
CA GLU A 60 3.57 -7.16 -7.53
C GLU A 60 2.09 -7.41 -7.87
N PHE A 61 1.17 -6.59 -7.36
CA PHE A 61 -0.24 -6.65 -7.78
C PHE A 61 -0.43 -6.32 -9.26
N GLN A 62 0.31 -5.35 -9.81
CA GLN A 62 0.25 -5.03 -11.25
C GLN A 62 0.77 -6.19 -12.11
N GLU A 63 1.83 -6.88 -11.66
CA GLU A 63 2.41 -8.04 -12.36
C GLU A 63 1.48 -9.27 -12.35
N LEU A 64 0.52 -9.31 -11.42
CA LEU A 64 -0.60 -10.25 -11.43
C LEU A 64 -1.80 -9.78 -12.26
N GLY A 65 -1.70 -8.63 -12.93
CA GLY A 65 -2.72 -8.09 -13.83
C GLY A 65 -3.73 -7.14 -13.16
N HIS A 66 -3.54 -6.78 -11.90
CA HIS A 66 -4.43 -5.88 -11.17
C HIS A 66 -4.14 -4.40 -11.46
N LYS A 67 -5.09 -3.52 -11.14
CA LYS A 67 -4.92 -2.07 -11.27
C LYS A 67 -4.37 -1.50 -9.96
N ALA A 68 -3.13 -1.02 -10.00
CA ALA A 68 -2.59 -0.18 -8.94
C ALA A 68 -3.20 1.22 -8.99
N VAL A 69 -3.58 1.75 -7.83
CA VAL A 69 -4.12 3.09 -7.65
C VAL A 69 -3.33 3.76 -6.54
N LEU A 70 -2.40 4.63 -6.92
CA LEU A 70 -1.70 5.48 -5.97
C LEU A 70 -2.57 6.71 -5.68
N VAL A 71 -2.84 6.97 -4.41
CA VAL A 71 -3.60 8.14 -3.95
C VAL A 71 -2.68 8.99 -3.11
N VAL A 72 -2.38 10.19 -3.60
CA VAL A 72 -1.60 11.18 -2.88
C VAL A 72 -2.57 12.11 -2.16
N GLY A 73 -2.58 12.06 -0.83
CA GLY A 73 -3.50 12.83 -0.02
C GLY A 73 -2.90 14.17 0.39
N THR A 74 -3.36 15.29 -0.16
CA THR A 74 -2.96 16.63 0.32
C THR A 74 -3.79 17.13 1.51
N PHE A 75 -4.91 16.46 1.80
CA PHE A 75 -5.85 16.85 2.86
C PHE A 75 -5.49 16.29 4.24
N THR A 76 -4.83 15.13 4.31
CA THR A 76 -4.31 14.54 5.57
C THR A 76 -3.15 15.35 6.15
N GLY A 77 -2.30 15.93 5.30
CA GLY A 77 -1.24 16.84 5.73
C GLY A 77 -1.75 18.12 6.40
N GLN A 78 -2.95 18.62 6.04
CA GLN A 78 -3.55 19.83 6.63
C GLN A 78 -4.27 19.58 7.96
N ILE A 79 -4.83 18.38 8.16
CA ILE A 79 -5.54 18.03 9.41
C ILE A 79 -4.58 17.42 10.43
N GLY A 80 -3.45 16.87 9.97
CA GLY A 80 -2.52 16.11 10.81
C GLY A 80 -3.08 14.71 11.06
N ASP A 81 -2.32 13.69 10.67
CA ASP A 81 -2.63 12.32 11.07
C ASP A 81 -2.40 12.17 12.59
N PRO A 82 -3.44 11.92 13.42
CA PRO A 82 -3.29 11.83 14.86
C PRO A 82 -2.65 10.51 15.30
N THR A 83 -2.37 9.57 14.39
CA THR A 83 -1.79 8.28 14.75
C THR A 83 -0.31 8.40 15.12
N GLY A 84 -0.05 8.62 16.41
CA GLY A 84 1.21 8.27 17.07
C GLY A 84 2.20 9.40 17.36
N LYS A 85 1.81 10.68 17.23
CA LYS A 85 2.67 11.80 17.67
C LYS A 85 1.92 12.71 18.65
N ILE A 86 2.47 12.84 19.85
CA ILE A 86 1.96 13.69 20.94
C ILE A 86 2.34 15.17 20.72
N GLU A 87 3.20 15.49 19.76
CA GLU A 87 3.63 16.87 19.53
C GLU A 87 3.00 17.47 18.28
N THR A 88 2.19 18.49 18.52
CA THR A 88 1.59 19.36 17.51
C THR A 88 2.69 20.09 16.76
N ARG A 89 2.77 19.91 15.43
CA ARG A 89 3.78 20.58 14.59
C ARG A 89 3.38 22.04 14.35
N SER A 90 4.26 22.97 14.73
CA SER A 90 4.15 24.39 14.40
C SER A 90 4.35 24.59 12.89
N HIS A 91 3.44 25.32 12.26
CA HIS A 91 3.59 25.78 10.88
C HIS A 91 4.37 27.10 10.89
N ASP A 92 5.53 27.13 10.23
CA ASP A 92 6.14 28.39 9.80
C ASP A 92 5.72 28.66 8.35
N ILE A 93 5.19 29.88 8.15
CA ILE A 93 4.80 30.48 6.86
C ILE A 93 6.06 30.92 6.13
#